data_AF-A0A914I1Q8-F1
#
_entry.id   AF-A0A914I1Q8-F1
#
_cell.length_a   1.000
_cell.length_b   1.000
_cell.length_c   1.000
_cell.angle_alpha   90.00
_cell.angle_beta   90.00
_cell.angle_gamma   90.00
#
_symmetry.space_group_name_H-M   'P 1'
#
loop_
_entity.id
_entity.type
_entity.pdbx_description
1 polymer ?
#
loop_
_entity_poly.entity_id
_entity_poly.type
_entity_poly.pdbx_seq_one_letter_code
_entity_poly.pdbx_strand_id
1 'polypeptide(L)'
;MIYLFQIYLATLFFLNYFDAESVNESGGIEVLISSQFDELNSSTNYTDNLLTILQRNRTKTELLIKKATEWAQNIGLLVRKRRFDANLQEFYETDVAPFTLFPSPFPRKFFEQAVNVQTEIHSEGIKQPLTVLFQRADYMLCEINYEGNEKPSYELKQIEVNGSAIGGLGFSTRTSKLHRQILSKMDLDLSNSVENNTSTMTVEAIYQACLKLDPHDFTLRYDDKIVAVVFNQETMLSADPEEMAARRSIERSTAIKAPSLAAALAHTKKVQQVLAKPGMVERFFPNPEEAPLIDAIRNTYANFWTIDEDDDNNDYTQIIQAVKKNPHKFVLKKTEYALYRNRNQNRIYFGEEIVKSIANFTPTERAAFILMEKLQPTIVKNQIVKPMFDKKMNVPPSIFEDVTPELGIFGTLLGNIVDGQVLDNAQLGYQIKTKLANENEGGLASGHSAYDSAYLID
;
A
#
# COMPACT_ATOMS: atom_id res chain seq x y z
N MET A 1 25.71 -16.41 -16.94
CA MET A 1 25.09 -17.62 -17.56
C MET A 1 25.04 -18.73 -16.50
N ILE A 2 24.05 -19.63 -16.53
CA ILE A 2 23.79 -20.75 -15.57
C ILE A 2 23.19 -20.36 -14.20
N TYR A 3 23.66 -19.32 -13.48
CA TYR A 3 23.25 -19.09 -12.08
C TYR A 3 21.81 -18.61 -11.78
N LEU A 4 21.00 -18.25 -12.77
CA LEU A 4 19.59 -17.84 -12.58
C LEU A 4 18.56 -18.93 -12.92
N PHE A 5 19.00 -20.04 -13.53
CA PHE A 5 18.10 -21.14 -13.91
C PHE A 5 17.59 -21.93 -12.69
N GLN A 6 18.32 -21.91 -11.57
CA GLN A 6 17.90 -22.55 -10.32
C GLN A 6 16.84 -21.74 -9.55
N ILE A 7 16.87 -20.40 -9.61
CA ILE A 7 15.84 -19.56 -8.96
C ILE A 7 14.52 -19.65 -9.75
N TYR A 8 14.59 -19.69 -11.08
CA TYR A 8 13.41 -19.87 -11.92
C TYR A 8 12.71 -21.21 -11.65
N LEU A 9 13.48 -22.30 -11.51
CA LEU A 9 12.92 -23.59 -11.08
C LEU A 9 12.38 -23.54 -9.66
N ALA A 10 13.05 -22.88 -8.71
CA ALA A 10 12.57 -22.78 -7.34
C ALA A 10 11.23 -22.01 -7.23
N THR A 11 11.09 -20.85 -7.87
CA THR A 11 9.85 -20.06 -7.76
C THR A 11 8.68 -20.69 -8.53
N LEU A 12 8.93 -21.34 -9.68
CA LEU A 12 7.89 -22.12 -10.38
C LEU A 12 7.56 -23.44 -9.66
N PHE A 13 8.50 -24.06 -8.95
CA PHE A 13 8.15 -25.12 -7.99
C PHE A 13 7.26 -24.53 -6.89
N PHE A 14 7.67 -23.45 -6.22
CA PHE A 14 6.91 -22.91 -5.08
C PHE A 14 5.51 -22.39 -5.43
N LEU A 15 5.30 -21.89 -6.65
CA LEU A 15 3.95 -21.52 -7.12
C LEU A 15 3.11 -22.76 -7.49
N ASN A 16 3.65 -23.73 -8.24
CA ASN A 16 2.86 -24.89 -8.67
C ASN A 16 2.75 -26.02 -7.60
N TYR A 17 3.61 -26.05 -6.58
CA TYR A 17 3.61 -27.09 -5.54
C TYR A 17 2.78 -26.70 -4.31
N PHE A 18 2.34 -25.43 -4.21
CA PHE A 18 1.43 -24.94 -3.16
C PHE A 18 0.05 -24.50 -3.68
N ASP A 19 -0.18 -24.49 -4.99
CA ASP A 19 -1.52 -24.58 -5.60
C ASP A 19 -1.98 -26.05 -5.76
N ALA A 20 -1.27 -27.00 -5.15
CA ALA A 20 -1.80 -28.33 -4.92
C ALA A 20 -2.87 -28.30 -3.81
N GLU A 21 -4.13 -28.54 -4.18
CA GLU A 21 -5.30 -28.76 -3.29
C GLU A 21 -5.18 -30.03 -2.42
N SER A 22 -3.96 -30.43 -2.01
CA SER A 22 -3.70 -31.73 -1.39
C SER A 22 -2.52 -31.72 -0.39
N VAL A 23 -2.27 -30.62 0.30
CA VAL A 23 -1.50 -30.69 1.56
C VAL A 23 -2.43 -31.29 2.63
N ASN A 24 -2.39 -32.62 2.76
CA ASN A 24 -3.21 -33.41 3.68
C ASN A 24 -3.43 -32.72 5.04
N GLU A 25 -4.70 -32.58 5.44
CA GLU A 25 -5.12 -32.01 6.72
C GLU A 25 -4.68 -32.82 7.96
N SER A 26 -4.04 -33.98 7.75
CA SER A 26 -3.66 -34.95 8.78
C SER A 26 -2.18 -34.90 9.20
N GLY A 27 -1.51 -33.75 9.02
CA GLY A 27 -0.10 -33.51 9.35
C GLY A 27 0.19 -33.18 10.82
N GLY A 28 -0.46 -33.85 11.78
CA GLY A 28 -0.10 -33.90 13.20
C GLY A 28 0.15 -32.58 13.96
N ILE A 29 -0.92 -31.99 14.52
CA ILE A 29 -0.99 -31.37 15.87
C ILE A 29 -2.49 -31.30 16.20
N GLU A 30 -3.01 -32.36 16.80
CA GLU A 30 -4.40 -32.42 17.28
C GLU A 30 -4.59 -31.72 18.63
N VAL A 31 -5.76 -31.12 18.80
CA VAL A 31 -6.50 -30.91 20.07
C VAL A 31 -5.67 -30.45 21.28
N LEU A 32 -5.53 -29.13 21.45
CA LEU A 32 -5.27 -28.50 22.76
C LEU A 32 -5.83 -27.06 22.88
N ILE A 33 -6.66 -26.60 21.92
CA ILE A 33 -7.09 -25.20 21.82
C ILE A 33 -8.62 -25.02 22.01
N SER A 34 -9.47 -25.83 21.35
CA SER A 34 -10.91 -25.54 21.19
C SER A 34 -11.71 -25.33 22.48
N SER A 35 -11.62 -26.23 23.46
CA SER A 35 -12.56 -26.33 24.61
C SER A 35 -12.55 -25.19 25.65
N GLN A 36 -12.01 -24.02 25.29
CA GLN A 36 -12.09 -22.77 26.06
C GLN A 36 -12.36 -21.54 25.18
N PHE A 37 -12.61 -21.70 23.88
CA PHE A 37 -12.98 -20.62 22.96
C PHE A 37 -14.48 -20.63 22.61
N ASP A 38 -15.19 -21.72 22.92
CA ASP A 38 -16.63 -21.89 22.69
C ASP A 38 -17.50 -20.75 23.29
N GLU A 39 -17.05 -20.11 24.38
CA GLU A 39 -17.77 -18.97 25.00
C GLU A 39 -17.65 -17.64 24.22
N LEU A 40 -16.72 -17.53 23.26
CA LEU A 40 -16.39 -16.26 22.57
C LEU A 40 -17.07 -16.10 21.21
N ASN A 41 -17.63 -17.16 20.63
CA ASN A 41 -18.39 -17.10 19.37
C ASN A 41 -19.82 -16.53 19.55
N SER A 42 -20.15 -16.00 20.73
CA SER A 42 -21.47 -15.44 21.07
C SER A 42 -21.50 -13.92 21.34
N SER A 43 -20.34 -13.26 21.35
CA SER A 43 -20.20 -11.83 21.68
C SER A 43 -19.99 -10.95 20.44
N THR A 44 -20.83 -9.92 20.31
CA THR A 44 -20.93 -9.00 19.17
C THR A 44 -19.78 -7.97 19.06
N ASN A 45 -18.59 -8.24 19.61
CA ASN A 45 -17.43 -7.37 19.47
C ASN A 45 -16.13 -8.17 19.37
N TYR A 46 -15.65 -8.32 18.13
CA TYR A 46 -14.37 -8.94 17.78
C TYR A 46 -13.20 -8.39 18.61
N THR A 47 -13.16 -7.07 18.87
CA THR A 47 -12.09 -6.41 19.63
C THR A 47 -12.08 -6.81 21.11
N ASP A 48 -13.25 -6.92 21.73
CA ASP A 48 -13.38 -7.36 23.13
C ASP A 48 -13.00 -8.84 23.28
N ASN A 49 -13.27 -9.65 22.25
CA ASN A 49 -12.86 -11.04 22.20
C ASN A 49 -11.33 -11.16 22.11
N LEU A 50 -10.66 -10.41 21.22
CA LEU A 50 -9.20 -10.37 21.14
C LEU A 50 -8.55 -9.95 22.47
N LEU A 51 -9.05 -8.88 23.10
CA LEU A 51 -8.64 -8.44 24.44
C LEU A 51 -8.75 -9.58 25.46
N THR A 52 -9.92 -10.23 25.52
CA THR A 52 -10.23 -11.30 26.45
C THR A 52 -9.31 -12.51 26.25
N ILE A 53 -9.08 -12.91 24.99
CA ILE A 53 -8.20 -14.03 24.61
C ILE A 53 -6.75 -13.75 25.04
N LEU A 54 -6.23 -12.58 24.69
CA LEU A 54 -4.82 -12.23 24.90
C LEU A 54 -4.49 -12.03 26.39
N GLN A 55 -5.40 -11.40 27.14
CA GLN A 55 -5.21 -11.13 28.57
C GLN A 55 -5.41 -12.37 29.44
N ARG A 56 -6.38 -13.25 29.14
CA ARG A 56 -6.65 -14.43 29.97
C ARG A 56 -5.58 -15.53 29.87
N ASN A 57 -4.80 -15.61 28.78
CA ASN A 57 -3.88 -16.72 28.60
C ASN A 57 -2.57 -16.38 27.87
N ARG A 58 -1.68 -15.66 28.57
CA ARG A 58 -0.33 -15.30 28.12
C ARG A 58 0.46 -16.48 27.50
N THR A 59 0.39 -17.67 28.09
CA THR A 59 1.12 -18.85 27.57
C THR A 59 0.56 -19.32 26.21
N LYS A 60 -0.77 -19.31 26.03
CA LYS A 60 -1.39 -19.57 24.71
C LYS A 60 -1.03 -18.47 23.71
N THR A 61 -0.99 -17.21 24.11
CA THR A 61 -0.56 -16.08 23.27
C THR A 61 0.88 -16.25 22.78
N GLU A 62 1.82 -16.56 23.69
CA GLU A 62 3.23 -16.81 23.35
C GLU A 62 3.41 -18.03 22.43
N LEU A 63 2.57 -19.07 22.59
CA LEU A 63 2.53 -20.22 21.67
C LEU A 63 1.95 -19.86 20.30
N LEU A 64 0.89 -19.04 20.25
CA LEU A 64 0.26 -18.60 19.01
C LEU A 64 1.21 -17.73 18.19
N ILE A 65 1.94 -16.81 18.82
CA ILE A 65 2.96 -15.99 18.16
C ILE A 65 4.06 -16.85 17.54
N LYS A 66 4.51 -17.92 18.22
CA LYS A 66 5.49 -18.87 17.66
C LYS A 66 4.92 -19.57 16.43
N LYS A 67 3.72 -20.18 16.54
CA LYS A 67 3.04 -20.85 15.42
C LYS A 67 2.78 -19.92 14.23
N ALA A 68 2.39 -18.68 14.48
CA ALA A 68 2.19 -17.66 13.45
C ALA A 68 3.52 -17.27 12.77
N THR A 69 4.61 -17.17 13.53
CA THR A 69 5.95 -16.93 12.99
C THR A 69 6.45 -18.10 12.14
N GLU A 70 6.26 -19.34 12.60
CA GLU A 70 6.56 -20.57 11.84
C GLU A 70 5.74 -20.64 10.55
N TRP A 71 4.44 -20.35 10.61
CA TRP A 71 3.59 -20.33 9.43
C TRP A 71 3.96 -19.21 8.45
N ALA A 72 4.30 -18.03 8.95
CA ALA A 72 4.82 -16.93 8.15
C ALA A 72 6.13 -17.29 7.43
N GLN A 73 7.00 -18.11 8.02
CA GLN A 73 8.16 -18.69 7.32
C GLN A 73 7.73 -19.65 6.21
N ASN A 74 6.82 -20.59 6.52
CA ASN A 74 6.36 -21.61 5.58
C ASN A 74 5.71 -21.04 4.32
N ILE A 75 4.96 -19.95 4.44
CA ILE A 75 4.33 -19.25 3.30
C ILE A 75 5.27 -18.22 2.62
N GLY A 76 6.50 -18.07 3.10
CA GLY A 76 7.48 -17.13 2.55
C GLY A 76 7.16 -15.66 2.82
N LEU A 77 6.53 -15.31 3.95
CA LEU A 77 6.35 -13.92 4.40
C LEU A 77 7.67 -13.35 4.94
N LEU A 78 8.68 -13.27 4.08
CA LEU A 78 10.09 -13.05 4.44
C LEU A 78 10.62 -11.74 3.86
N VAL A 79 11.44 -11.04 4.63
CA VAL A 79 12.21 -9.86 4.23
C VAL A 79 13.71 -10.11 4.44
N ARG A 80 14.55 -9.48 3.63
CA ARG A 80 16.01 -9.56 3.81
C ARG A 80 16.41 -8.83 5.10
N LYS A 81 17.30 -9.43 5.90
CA LYS A 81 17.87 -8.75 7.08
C LYS A 81 18.65 -7.52 6.65
N ARG A 82 18.54 -6.43 7.43
CA ARG A 82 19.23 -5.16 7.20
C ARG A 82 20.73 -5.18 7.55
N ARG A 83 21.33 -6.37 7.76
CA ARG A 83 22.77 -6.54 8.02
C ARG A 83 23.55 -6.39 6.72
N PHE A 84 24.09 -5.20 6.51
CA PHE A 84 25.20 -4.99 5.58
C PHE A 84 26.50 -5.33 6.32
N ASP A 85 27.03 -6.54 6.11
CA ASP A 85 28.44 -6.80 6.36
C ASP A 85 29.17 -6.59 5.04
N ALA A 86 30.03 -5.57 4.98
CA ALA A 86 30.78 -5.23 3.78
C ALA A 86 31.83 -6.29 3.40
N ASN A 87 32.15 -7.23 4.31
CA ASN A 87 33.16 -8.26 4.12
C ASN A 87 32.56 -9.64 3.78
N LEU A 88 31.25 -9.83 3.90
CA LEU A 88 30.57 -11.10 3.60
C LEU A 88 29.85 -11.02 2.25
N GLN A 89 30.56 -11.41 1.20
CA GLN A 89 29.92 -11.78 -0.06
C GLN A 89 28.99 -13.00 0.16
N GLU A 90 27.78 -12.91 -0.40
CA GLU A 90 26.90 -14.05 -0.75
C GLU A 90 26.08 -14.79 0.33
N PHE A 91 25.84 -14.23 1.53
CA PHE A 91 24.77 -14.76 2.41
C PHE A 91 23.53 -13.84 2.49
N TYR A 92 22.45 -14.27 1.85
CA TYR A 92 21.13 -13.64 1.92
C TYR A 92 20.36 -14.15 3.15
N GLU A 93 20.68 -13.63 4.34
CA GLU A 93 19.84 -13.90 5.51
C GLU A 93 18.47 -13.20 5.38
N THR A 94 17.40 -13.97 5.59
CA THR A 94 16.01 -13.48 5.68
C THR A 94 15.47 -13.60 7.11
N ASP A 95 14.57 -12.70 7.47
CA ASP A 95 13.69 -12.79 8.64
C ASP A 95 12.23 -12.76 8.20
N VAL A 96 11.31 -13.13 9.09
CA VAL A 96 9.87 -12.92 8.88
C VAL A 96 9.55 -11.43 8.90
N ALA A 97 8.78 -10.98 7.91
CA ALA A 97 8.31 -9.59 7.83
C ALA A 97 7.43 -9.25 9.05
N PRO A 98 7.46 -8.01 9.59
CA PRO A 98 6.51 -7.60 10.63
C PRO A 98 5.06 -7.80 10.20
N PHE A 99 4.24 -8.41 11.04
CA PHE A 99 2.84 -8.74 10.77
C PHE A 99 1.97 -8.52 12.02
N THR A 100 0.68 -8.20 11.87
CA THR A 100 -0.28 -8.23 12.97
C THR A 100 -0.69 -9.68 13.27
N LEU A 101 -0.86 -10.06 14.53
CA LEU A 101 -1.25 -11.44 14.86
C LEU A 101 -2.69 -11.76 14.43
N PHE A 102 -3.53 -10.74 14.32
CA PHE A 102 -4.92 -10.83 13.92
C PHE A 102 -5.20 -9.87 12.76
N PRO A 103 -6.16 -10.18 11.88
CA PRO A 103 -6.69 -9.19 10.95
C PRO A 103 -7.35 -8.04 11.73
N SER A 104 -7.06 -6.80 11.35
CA SER A 104 -7.72 -5.64 11.98
C SER A 104 -9.19 -5.53 11.57
N PRO A 105 -10.10 -5.16 12.50
CA PRO A 105 -11.49 -4.96 12.17
C PRO A 105 -11.66 -3.73 11.27
N PHE A 106 -12.47 -3.86 10.22
CA PHE A 106 -12.73 -2.80 9.25
C PHE A 106 -14.21 -2.86 8.80
N PRO A 107 -14.98 -1.75 8.78
CA PRO A 107 -16.40 -1.85 8.46
C PRO A 107 -16.64 -2.18 6.99
N ARG A 108 -17.51 -3.18 6.75
CA ARG A 108 -17.81 -3.75 5.42
C ARG A 108 -18.18 -2.67 4.41
N LYS A 109 -19.12 -1.80 4.77
CA LYS A 109 -19.59 -0.68 3.93
C LYS A 109 -18.45 0.15 3.34
N PHE A 110 -17.42 0.47 4.13
CA PHE A 110 -16.32 1.32 3.67
C PHE A 110 -15.26 0.53 2.88
N PHE A 111 -15.09 -0.77 3.17
CA PHE A 111 -14.28 -1.66 2.34
C PHE A 111 -14.90 -1.82 0.94
N GLU A 112 -16.20 -2.09 0.88
CA GLU A 112 -16.98 -2.20 -0.37
C GLU A 112 -17.00 -0.86 -1.13
N GLN A 113 -17.16 0.28 -0.45
CA GLN A 113 -17.03 1.59 -1.09
C GLN A 113 -15.66 1.77 -1.77
N ALA A 114 -14.57 1.36 -1.11
CA ALA A 114 -13.22 1.46 -1.67
C ALA A 114 -13.03 0.59 -2.92
N VAL A 115 -13.59 -0.63 -2.90
CA VAL A 115 -13.60 -1.58 -4.02
C VAL A 115 -14.44 -1.06 -5.20
N ASN A 116 -15.65 -0.56 -4.92
CA ASN A 116 -16.57 -0.08 -5.93
C ASN A 116 -16.00 1.15 -6.66
N VAL A 117 -15.48 2.15 -5.93
CA VAL A 117 -14.84 3.32 -6.56
C VAL A 117 -13.69 2.92 -7.50
N GLN A 118 -12.84 1.96 -7.11
CA GLN A 118 -11.77 1.49 -8.00
C GLN A 118 -12.31 0.76 -9.25
N THR A 119 -13.37 -0.04 -9.08
CA THR A 119 -13.99 -0.81 -10.16
C THR A 119 -14.72 0.11 -11.16
N GLU A 120 -15.47 1.09 -10.65
CA GLU A 120 -16.22 2.08 -11.43
C GLU A 120 -15.28 3.04 -12.20
N ILE A 121 -14.24 3.59 -11.55
CA ILE A 121 -13.21 4.41 -12.23
C ILE A 121 -12.63 3.67 -13.44
N HIS A 122 -12.34 2.38 -13.27
CA HIS A 122 -11.78 1.60 -14.36
C HIS A 122 -12.82 1.21 -15.44
N SER A 123 -14.11 1.06 -15.10
CA SER A 123 -15.14 0.64 -16.06
C SER A 123 -15.44 1.71 -17.12
N GLU A 124 -15.25 2.99 -16.80
CA GLU A 124 -15.32 4.11 -17.78
C GLU A 124 -14.16 4.09 -18.82
N GLY A 125 -13.16 3.25 -18.56
CA GLY A 125 -12.08 2.95 -19.47
C GLY A 125 -11.04 4.06 -19.62
N ILE A 126 -10.20 3.91 -20.63
CA ILE A 126 -8.95 4.67 -20.76
C ILE A 126 -8.97 5.57 -22.00
N LYS A 127 -8.21 6.69 -22.01
CA LYS A 127 -8.37 7.75 -23.04
C LYS A 127 -7.07 8.31 -23.74
N GLN A 128 -5.86 7.71 -23.63
CA GLN A 128 -4.63 8.14 -24.39
C GLN A 128 -3.46 7.08 -24.66
N PRO A 129 -2.90 6.89 -25.89
CA PRO A 129 -1.80 5.91 -26.17
C PRO A 129 -1.90 4.42 -25.71
N LEU A 130 -0.86 3.70 -25.26
CA LEU A 130 -0.96 2.24 -24.93
C LEU A 130 -0.34 1.90 -23.56
N THR A 131 -1.06 1.25 -22.63
CA THR A 131 -0.60 1.11 -21.22
C THR A 131 -1.24 -0.07 -20.47
N VAL A 132 -0.45 -0.69 -19.59
CA VAL A 132 -0.92 -1.46 -18.42
C VAL A 132 -0.75 -0.56 -17.20
N LEU A 133 -1.79 -0.40 -16.41
CA LEU A 133 -1.72 0.28 -15.13
C LEU A 133 -1.92 -0.75 -14.01
N PHE A 134 -0.92 -0.84 -13.13
CA PHE A 134 -1.11 -1.32 -11.78
C PHE A 134 -1.35 -0.10 -10.91
N GLN A 135 -2.39 -0.11 -10.08
CA GLN A 135 -2.73 0.98 -9.17
C GLN A 135 -2.99 0.42 -7.78
N ARG A 136 -2.58 1.15 -6.74
CA ARG A 136 -2.99 0.93 -5.35
C ARG A 136 -3.45 2.24 -4.72
N ALA A 137 -4.76 2.41 -4.55
CA ALA A 137 -5.33 3.54 -3.84
C ALA A 137 -5.34 3.25 -2.33
N ASP A 138 -4.63 4.06 -1.54
CA ASP A 138 -4.50 3.89 -0.10
C ASP A 138 -5.50 4.81 0.64
N TYR A 139 -6.23 4.25 1.61
CA TYR A 139 -7.33 4.89 2.33
C TYR A 139 -7.20 4.67 3.85
N MET A 140 -7.71 5.62 4.63
CA MET A 140 -7.98 5.49 6.07
C MET A 140 -9.47 5.65 6.32
N LEU A 141 -10.03 4.83 7.21
CA LEU A 141 -11.31 5.16 7.83
C LEU A 141 -11.08 6.27 8.86
N CYS A 142 -11.78 7.39 8.73
CA CYS A 142 -11.63 8.55 9.60
C CYS A 142 -12.91 8.84 10.38
N GLU A 143 -12.77 9.28 11.62
CA GLU A 143 -13.88 9.74 12.45
C GLU A 143 -14.08 11.25 12.27
N ILE A 144 -15.29 11.67 11.91
CA ILE A 144 -15.55 13.09 11.55
C ILE A 144 -16.01 13.95 12.74
N ASN A 145 -16.53 13.33 13.82
CA ASN A 145 -17.14 14.01 14.97
C ASN A 145 -16.36 13.80 16.30
N TYR A 146 -15.06 13.49 16.24
CA TYR A 146 -14.22 13.11 17.40
C TYR A 146 -14.24 14.11 18.58
N GLU A 147 -14.42 15.42 18.32
CA GLU A 147 -14.46 16.47 19.36
C GLU A 147 -15.90 16.73 19.91
N GLY A 148 -16.92 16.00 19.45
CA GLY A 148 -18.33 16.18 19.82
C GLY A 148 -18.88 15.04 20.70
N ASN A 149 -19.75 15.37 21.66
CA ASN A 149 -20.48 14.38 22.49
C ASN A 149 -21.63 13.67 21.73
N GLU A 150 -21.54 13.58 20.41
CA GLU A 150 -22.49 12.84 19.56
C GLU A 150 -21.99 11.41 19.32
N LYS A 151 -22.79 10.57 18.67
CA LYS A 151 -22.28 9.26 18.23
C LYS A 151 -21.18 9.45 17.20
N PRO A 152 -20.08 8.68 17.25
CA PRO A 152 -19.04 8.76 16.25
C PRO A 152 -19.60 8.38 14.87
N SER A 153 -19.23 9.17 13.88
CA SER A 153 -19.56 8.96 12.47
C SER A 153 -18.26 8.86 11.68
N TYR A 154 -18.26 8.04 10.64
CA TYR A 154 -17.05 7.65 9.92
C TYR A 154 -17.14 7.92 8.41
N GLU A 155 -16.02 8.27 7.81
CA GLU A 155 -15.85 8.44 6.37
C GLU A 155 -14.55 7.78 5.90
N LEU A 156 -14.57 7.17 4.72
CA LEU A 156 -13.35 6.67 4.08
C LEU A 156 -12.63 7.83 3.38
N LYS A 157 -11.37 8.09 3.74
CA LYS A 157 -10.55 9.14 3.14
C LYS A 157 -9.29 8.60 2.48
N GLN A 158 -9.08 9.00 1.23
CA GLN A 158 -7.92 8.64 0.42
C GLN A 158 -6.67 9.41 0.88
N ILE A 159 -5.58 8.69 1.04
CA ILE A 159 -4.29 9.19 1.54
C ILE A 159 -3.36 9.55 0.38
N GLU A 160 -3.31 8.65 -0.60
CA GLU A 160 -2.57 8.76 -1.86
C GLU A 160 -3.02 7.65 -2.83
N VAL A 161 -2.72 7.83 -4.12
CA VAL A 161 -2.88 6.77 -5.12
C VAL A 161 -1.50 6.43 -5.68
N ASN A 162 -1.08 5.18 -5.53
CA ASN A 162 0.21 4.70 -5.99
C ASN A 162 0.06 4.06 -7.38
N GLY A 163 0.72 4.62 -8.39
CA GLY A 163 0.71 4.08 -9.77
C GLY A 163 2.08 3.63 -10.29
N SER A 164 3.13 3.71 -9.47
CA SER A 164 4.53 3.36 -9.81
C SER A 164 5.20 2.73 -8.58
N ALA A 165 6.14 1.80 -8.77
CA ALA A 165 6.87 1.16 -7.66
C ALA A 165 5.97 0.54 -6.57
N ILE A 166 4.86 -0.10 -6.99
CA ILE A 166 3.82 -0.60 -6.07
C ILE A 166 4.29 -1.85 -5.33
N GLY A 167 4.77 -1.66 -4.10
CA GLY A 167 5.10 -2.75 -3.20
C GLY A 167 3.88 -3.50 -2.66
N GLY A 168 4.11 -4.72 -2.17
CA GLY A 168 3.14 -5.46 -1.36
C GLY A 168 2.24 -6.47 -2.08
N LEU A 169 2.27 -6.56 -3.41
CA LEU A 169 1.45 -7.49 -4.20
C LEU A 169 1.61 -8.95 -3.72
N GLY A 170 2.82 -9.50 -3.70
CA GLY A 170 3.05 -10.86 -3.18
C GLY A 170 2.86 -11.02 -1.67
N PHE A 171 3.15 -9.98 -0.87
CA PHE A 171 3.06 -10.05 0.59
C PHE A 171 1.61 -10.03 1.09
N SER A 172 0.73 -9.21 0.50
CA SER A 172 -0.67 -9.06 0.94
C SER A 172 -1.49 -10.35 0.81
N THR A 173 -1.34 -11.08 -0.30
CA THR A 173 -1.89 -12.44 -0.45
C THR A 173 -1.39 -13.37 0.67
N ARG A 174 -0.07 -13.37 0.96
CA ARG A 174 0.53 -14.22 2.01
C ARG A 174 0.01 -13.86 3.40
N THR A 175 -0.07 -12.58 3.76
CA THR A 175 -0.63 -12.13 5.05
C THR A 175 -2.10 -12.55 5.21
N SER A 176 -2.89 -12.47 4.15
CA SER A 176 -4.30 -12.89 4.19
C SER A 176 -4.41 -14.41 4.41
N LYS A 177 -3.56 -15.21 3.75
CA LYS A 177 -3.44 -16.67 4.01
C LYS A 177 -2.95 -16.97 5.44
N LEU A 178 -2.04 -16.18 6.01
CA LEU A 178 -1.60 -16.28 7.41
C LEU A 178 -2.76 -16.02 8.38
N HIS A 179 -3.52 -14.95 8.17
CA HIS A 179 -4.62 -14.57 9.07
C HIS A 179 -5.77 -15.57 9.04
N ARG A 180 -6.18 -16.07 7.87
CA ARG A 180 -7.20 -17.14 7.77
C ARG A 180 -6.76 -18.41 8.52
N GLN A 181 -5.48 -18.78 8.44
CA GLN A 181 -4.93 -19.89 9.21
C GLN A 181 -4.97 -19.63 10.72
N ILE A 182 -4.65 -18.41 11.18
CA ILE A 182 -4.70 -18.04 12.61
C ILE A 182 -6.13 -18.09 13.14
N LEU A 183 -7.09 -17.44 12.45
CA LEU A 183 -8.51 -17.46 12.82
C LEU A 183 -9.05 -18.89 12.91
N SER A 184 -8.76 -19.74 11.92
CA SER A 184 -9.12 -21.16 11.92
C SER A 184 -8.55 -21.92 13.12
N LYS A 185 -7.29 -21.67 13.50
CA LYS A 185 -6.67 -22.29 14.69
C LYS A 185 -7.22 -21.76 16.03
N MET A 186 -8.03 -20.71 16.02
CA MET A 186 -8.74 -20.18 17.19
C MET A 186 -10.25 -20.45 17.17
N ASP A 187 -10.73 -21.22 16.18
CA ASP A 187 -12.15 -21.54 15.99
C ASP A 187 -13.05 -20.31 15.82
N LEU A 188 -12.50 -19.27 15.16
CA LEU A 188 -13.19 -18.01 14.85
C LEU A 188 -13.75 -18.03 13.42
N ASP A 189 -14.89 -17.35 13.22
CA ASP A 189 -15.55 -17.24 11.92
C ASP A 189 -14.63 -16.66 10.82
N LEU A 190 -14.60 -17.35 9.67
CA LEU A 190 -13.82 -16.99 8.50
C LEU A 190 -14.62 -16.21 7.44
N SER A 191 -15.95 -16.11 7.58
CA SER A 191 -16.84 -15.43 6.61
C SER A 191 -16.50 -13.95 6.43
N ASN A 192 -16.01 -13.33 7.50
CA ASN A 192 -15.61 -11.93 7.56
C ASN A 192 -14.15 -11.69 7.14
N SER A 193 -13.37 -12.74 6.85
CA SER A 193 -11.99 -12.59 6.36
C SER A 193 -11.94 -12.63 4.84
N VAL A 194 -11.58 -11.50 4.21
CA VAL A 194 -11.64 -11.35 2.75
C VAL A 194 -10.50 -12.08 2.05
N GLU A 195 -10.83 -12.87 1.02
CA GLU A 195 -9.84 -13.49 0.12
C GLU A 195 -9.01 -12.46 -0.65
N ASN A 196 -7.78 -12.83 -1.01
CA ASN A 196 -6.82 -11.88 -1.54
C ASN A 196 -5.88 -12.57 -2.53
N ASN A 197 -6.02 -12.23 -3.82
CA ASN A 197 -5.35 -12.92 -4.93
C ASN A 197 -4.35 -12.01 -5.67
N THR A 198 -3.91 -10.92 -5.02
CA THR A 198 -2.96 -9.92 -5.55
C THR A 198 -1.65 -10.46 -6.09
N SER A 199 -1.20 -11.64 -5.65
CA SER A 199 0.00 -12.28 -6.21
C SER A 199 -0.17 -12.74 -7.66
N THR A 200 -1.40 -12.99 -8.12
CA THR A 200 -1.69 -13.33 -9.53
C THR A 200 -1.49 -12.15 -10.47
N MET A 201 -1.52 -10.91 -9.94
CA MET A 201 -1.30 -9.68 -10.69
C MET A 201 0.19 -9.40 -10.97
N THR A 202 1.12 -10.26 -10.55
CA THR A 202 2.57 -9.99 -10.59
C THR A 202 3.31 -10.77 -11.68
N VAL A 203 4.02 -10.06 -12.56
CA VAL A 203 5.07 -10.63 -13.44
C VAL A 203 6.32 -9.75 -13.35
N GLU A 204 7.49 -10.40 -13.32
CA GLU A 204 8.81 -9.80 -13.07
C GLU A 204 9.21 -8.67 -14.04
N ALA A 205 10.05 -7.75 -13.56
CA ALA A 205 10.97 -6.99 -14.41
C ALA A 205 12.36 -6.98 -13.80
N ILE A 206 13.37 -7.31 -14.62
CA ILE A 206 14.77 -7.24 -14.24
C ILE A 206 15.58 -6.54 -15.34
N TYR A 207 16.31 -5.52 -14.88
CA TYR A 207 17.46 -4.83 -15.48
C TYR A 207 17.28 -3.91 -16.71
N GLN A 208 17.46 -2.61 -16.43
CA GLN A 208 17.53 -1.53 -17.42
C GLN A 208 18.87 -1.43 -18.15
N ALA A 209 19.99 -1.79 -17.50
CA ALA A 209 21.34 -1.55 -18.02
C ALA A 209 21.77 -2.45 -19.20
N CYS A 210 20.92 -3.40 -19.60
CA CYS A 210 21.16 -4.30 -20.73
C CYS A 210 20.18 -4.09 -21.89
N LEU A 211 19.29 -3.10 -21.79
CA LEU A 211 18.25 -2.84 -22.78
C LEU A 211 18.80 -1.98 -23.93
N LYS A 212 18.64 -2.47 -25.15
CA LYS A 212 18.98 -1.78 -26.40
C LYS A 212 17.69 -1.40 -27.11
N LEU A 213 17.53 -0.12 -27.43
CA LEU A 213 16.46 0.35 -28.31
C LEU A 213 16.94 0.25 -29.77
N ASP A 214 16.23 -0.50 -30.61
CA ASP A 214 16.51 -0.52 -32.05
C ASP A 214 16.19 0.86 -32.65
N PRO A 215 17.14 1.51 -33.35
CA PRO A 215 16.93 2.85 -33.89
C PRO A 215 16.02 2.90 -35.13
N HIS A 216 15.63 1.76 -35.71
CA HIS A 216 14.79 1.71 -36.92
C HIS A 216 13.32 1.43 -36.60
N ASP A 217 13.04 0.41 -35.78
CA ASP A 217 11.68 -0.05 -35.48
C ASP A 217 11.23 0.24 -34.02
N PHE A 218 12.11 0.86 -33.21
CA PHE A 218 11.87 1.18 -31.79
C PHE A 218 11.57 -0.03 -30.90
N THR A 219 11.94 -1.23 -31.34
CA THR A 219 11.85 -2.45 -30.52
C THR A 219 12.88 -2.41 -29.41
N LEU A 220 12.43 -2.65 -28.17
CA LEU A 220 13.31 -2.81 -27.02
C LEU A 220 13.85 -4.24 -27.00
N ARG A 221 15.17 -4.41 -26.82
CA ARG A 221 15.83 -5.72 -26.83
C ARG A 221 16.69 -5.95 -25.58
N TYR A 222 16.63 -7.17 -25.05
CA TYR A 222 17.51 -7.71 -24.00
C TYR A 222 18.19 -8.96 -24.54
N ASP A 223 19.53 -8.99 -24.59
CA ASP A 223 20.31 -10.09 -25.23
C ASP A 223 19.69 -10.52 -26.57
N ASP A 224 19.46 -9.53 -27.44
CA ASP A 224 18.85 -9.56 -28.77
C ASP A 224 17.36 -10.02 -28.84
N LYS A 225 16.79 -10.53 -27.75
CA LYS A 225 15.37 -10.88 -27.61
C LYS A 225 14.50 -9.63 -27.49
N ILE A 226 13.34 -9.66 -28.14
CA ILE A 226 12.33 -8.60 -28.05
C ILE A 226 11.71 -8.55 -26.64
N VAL A 227 11.65 -7.37 -26.04
CA VAL A 227 10.97 -7.10 -24.78
C VAL A 227 9.58 -6.55 -25.07
N ALA A 228 8.55 -7.36 -24.83
CA ALA A 228 7.16 -6.99 -25.09
C ALA A 228 6.54 -6.09 -23.99
N VAL A 229 6.99 -6.24 -22.74
CA VAL A 229 6.46 -5.51 -21.57
C VAL A 229 7.62 -5.06 -20.68
N VAL A 230 7.53 -3.86 -20.13
CA VAL A 230 8.45 -3.34 -19.10
C VAL A 230 7.65 -2.95 -17.86
N PHE A 231 7.80 -3.75 -16.79
CA PHE A 231 7.22 -3.47 -15.48
C PHE A 231 8.15 -2.55 -14.67
N ASN A 232 7.71 -1.32 -14.41
CA ASN A 232 8.52 -0.28 -13.78
C ASN A 232 8.35 -0.30 -12.26
N GLN A 233 9.20 -1.07 -11.58
CA GLN A 233 9.30 -1.07 -10.11
C GLN A 233 10.13 0.09 -9.54
N GLU A 234 10.88 0.80 -10.38
CA GLU A 234 11.63 1.99 -9.98
C GLU A 234 10.80 3.27 -10.04
N THR A 235 11.29 4.32 -9.40
CA THR A 235 10.62 5.61 -9.34
C THR A 235 10.56 6.34 -10.69
N MET A 236 9.54 7.18 -10.87
CA MET A 236 9.20 7.82 -12.15
C MET A 236 10.31 8.68 -12.78
N LEU A 237 11.15 9.32 -11.97
CA LEU A 237 12.22 10.24 -12.36
C LEU A 237 13.46 9.97 -11.50
N SER A 238 14.63 10.37 -11.99
CA SER A 238 15.88 10.35 -11.23
C SER A 238 16.71 11.62 -11.45
N ALA A 239 17.64 11.87 -10.54
CA ALA A 239 18.74 12.81 -10.75
C ALA A 239 19.93 12.19 -11.50
N ASP A 240 19.96 10.87 -11.63
CA ASP A 240 21.02 10.17 -12.37
C ASP A 240 20.75 10.27 -13.89
N PRO A 241 21.69 10.83 -14.68
CA PRO A 241 21.54 10.95 -16.13
C PRO A 241 21.44 9.60 -16.86
N GLU A 242 22.08 8.55 -16.36
CA GLU A 242 22.08 7.21 -16.97
C GLU A 242 20.73 6.52 -16.73
N GLU A 243 20.19 6.58 -15.51
CA GLU A 243 18.83 6.10 -15.21
C GLU A 243 17.78 6.84 -16.05
N MET A 244 17.94 8.17 -16.24
CA MET A 244 17.06 8.97 -17.09
C MET A 244 17.23 8.66 -18.59
N ALA A 245 18.42 8.28 -19.05
CA ALA A 245 18.67 7.85 -20.43
C ALA A 245 18.06 6.46 -20.71
N ALA A 246 18.18 5.54 -19.75
CA ALA A 246 17.51 4.24 -19.79
C ALA A 246 15.98 4.43 -19.80
N ARG A 247 15.43 5.23 -18.87
CA ARG A 247 14.00 5.55 -18.82
C ARG A 247 13.48 6.14 -20.12
N ARG A 248 14.21 7.09 -20.72
CA ARG A 248 13.88 7.64 -22.05
C ARG A 248 13.84 6.57 -23.14
N SER A 249 14.72 5.57 -23.07
CA SER A 249 14.78 4.47 -24.04
C SER A 249 13.60 3.50 -23.90
N ILE A 250 13.17 3.20 -22.66
CA ILE A 250 11.92 2.45 -22.39
C ILE A 250 10.72 3.17 -23.00
N GLU A 251 10.51 4.45 -22.64
CA GLU A 251 9.28 5.17 -22.98
C GLU A 251 9.16 5.40 -24.50
N ARG A 252 10.29 5.56 -25.20
CA ARG A 252 10.35 5.63 -26.68
C ARG A 252 10.13 4.29 -27.39
N SER A 253 10.15 3.17 -26.66
CA SER A 253 10.05 1.85 -27.28
C SER A 253 8.61 1.40 -27.54
N THR A 254 8.47 0.42 -28.43
CA THR A 254 7.21 -0.27 -28.74
C THR A 254 6.72 -1.21 -27.64
N ALA A 255 7.52 -1.48 -26.61
CA ALA A 255 7.11 -2.29 -25.47
C ALA A 255 5.91 -1.67 -24.73
N ILE A 256 5.05 -2.49 -24.13
CA ILE A 256 4.00 -2.04 -23.23
C ILE A 256 4.65 -1.62 -21.90
N LYS A 257 4.34 -0.42 -21.42
CA LYS A 257 4.88 0.09 -20.15
C LYS A 257 3.87 -0.16 -19.02
N ALA A 258 4.37 -0.57 -17.85
CA ALA A 258 3.56 -0.87 -16.68
C ALA A 258 4.17 -0.30 -15.37
N PRO A 259 3.87 0.94 -14.95
CA PRO A 259 3.17 2.00 -15.70
C PRO A 259 4.04 2.63 -16.79
N SER A 260 3.43 3.41 -17.69
CA SER A 260 4.11 4.43 -18.50
C SER A 260 4.52 5.65 -17.65
N LEU A 261 5.41 6.50 -18.14
CA LEU A 261 5.80 7.73 -17.43
C LEU A 261 4.60 8.68 -17.25
N ALA A 262 3.72 8.78 -18.25
CA ALA A 262 2.49 9.59 -18.15
C ALA A 262 1.58 9.07 -17.03
N ALA A 263 1.34 7.76 -16.98
CA ALA A 263 0.57 7.14 -15.91
C ALA A 263 1.24 7.34 -14.54
N ALA A 264 2.56 7.18 -14.42
CA ALA A 264 3.27 7.43 -13.17
C ALA A 264 3.17 8.89 -12.70
N LEU A 265 3.19 9.87 -13.62
CA LEU A 265 3.03 11.29 -13.30
C LEU A 265 1.60 11.66 -12.87
N ALA A 266 0.57 10.99 -13.42
CA ALA A 266 -0.83 11.15 -13.00
C ALA A 266 -1.07 10.73 -11.54
N HIS A 267 -0.19 9.89 -10.98
CA HIS A 267 -0.24 9.43 -9.59
C HIS A 267 0.58 10.31 -8.61
N THR A 268 1.04 11.48 -9.04
CA THR A 268 1.76 12.39 -8.14
C THR A 268 0.82 13.10 -7.17
N LYS A 269 1.34 13.43 -5.99
CA LYS A 269 0.63 14.20 -4.96
C LYS A 269 0.12 15.55 -5.48
N LYS A 270 0.81 16.19 -6.43
CA LYS A 270 0.33 17.43 -7.06
C LYS A 270 -0.89 17.17 -7.96
N VAL A 271 -0.94 16.07 -8.71
CA VAL A 271 -2.13 15.71 -9.50
C VAL A 271 -3.31 15.37 -8.58
N GLN A 272 -3.10 14.60 -7.50
CA GLN A 272 -4.12 14.36 -6.48
C GLN A 272 -4.69 15.67 -5.89
N GLN A 273 -3.82 16.62 -5.51
CA GLN A 273 -4.21 17.94 -5.01
C GLN A 273 -4.99 18.78 -6.03
N VAL A 274 -4.68 18.64 -7.33
CA VAL A 274 -5.38 19.33 -8.41
C VAL A 274 -6.75 18.69 -8.67
N LEU A 275 -6.83 17.36 -8.72
CA LEU A 275 -8.10 16.62 -8.92
C LEU A 275 -9.12 16.92 -7.81
N ALA A 276 -8.67 17.18 -6.58
CA ALA A 276 -9.54 17.58 -5.49
C ALA A 276 -10.22 18.96 -5.68
N LYS A 277 -9.67 19.86 -6.51
CA LYS A 277 -10.31 21.16 -6.79
C LYS A 277 -11.72 20.96 -7.41
N PRO A 278 -12.70 21.84 -7.14
CA PRO A 278 -14.03 21.76 -7.77
C PRO A 278 -13.93 21.74 -9.30
N GLY A 279 -14.72 20.89 -9.96
CA GLY A 279 -14.75 20.80 -11.43
C GLY A 279 -13.53 20.15 -12.09
N MET A 280 -12.57 19.57 -11.33
CA MET A 280 -11.40 18.90 -11.93
C MET A 280 -11.59 17.40 -12.18
N VAL A 281 -12.38 16.69 -11.36
CA VAL A 281 -12.73 15.27 -11.61
C VAL A 281 -13.67 15.19 -12.81
N GLU A 282 -14.67 16.06 -12.81
CA GLU A 282 -15.74 16.26 -13.78
C GLU A 282 -15.24 16.42 -15.23
N ARG A 283 -13.98 16.83 -15.42
CA ARG A 283 -13.35 16.95 -16.75
C ARG A 283 -12.98 15.60 -17.39
N PHE A 284 -12.95 14.53 -16.60
CA PHE A 284 -12.65 13.17 -17.05
C PHE A 284 -13.91 12.32 -17.24
N PHE A 285 -15.04 12.77 -16.68
CA PHE A 285 -16.34 12.09 -16.66
C PHE A 285 -17.42 13.01 -17.27
N PRO A 286 -17.48 13.15 -18.62
CA PRO A 286 -18.33 14.12 -19.30
C PRO A 286 -19.79 13.65 -19.53
N ASN A 287 -20.13 12.38 -19.29
CA ASN A 287 -21.48 11.85 -19.37
C ASN A 287 -22.23 12.19 -18.06
N PRO A 288 -23.40 12.85 -18.09
CA PRO A 288 -24.20 13.12 -16.89
C PRO A 288 -24.57 11.88 -16.08
N GLU A 289 -24.57 10.68 -16.67
CA GLU A 289 -24.81 9.41 -15.97
C GLU A 289 -23.65 9.03 -15.02
N GLU A 290 -22.45 9.56 -15.23
CA GLU A 290 -21.27 9.35 -14.36
C GLU A 290 -21.32 10.17 -13.05
N ALA A 291 -22.33 11.04 -12.86
CA ALA A 291 -22.44 11.89 -11.68
C ALA A 291 -22.36 11.16 -10.32
N PRO A 292 -22.99 9.98 -10.11
CA PRO A 292 -22.84 9.23 -8.86
C PRO A 292 -21.41 8.74 -8.62
N LEU A 293 -20.67 8.38 -9.68
CA LEU A 293 -19.25 8.00 -9.61
C LEU A 293 -18.38 9.21 -9.26
N ILE A 294 -18.62 10.37 -9.90
CA ILE A 294 -17.96 11.63 -9.55
C ILE A 294 -18.15 11.93 -8.06
N ASP A 295 -19.39 11.87 -7.56
CA ASP A 295 -19.68 12.07 -6.14
C ASP A 295 -18.97 11.03 -5.26
N ALA A 296 -18.99 9.75 -5.62
CA ALA A 296 -18.30 8.69 -4.90
C ALA A 296 -16.77 8.94 -4.80
N ILE A 297 -16.13 9.32 -5.90
CA ILE A 297 -14.71 9.71 -5.95
C ILE A 297 -14.45 10.92 -5.05
N ARG A 298 -15.21 12.01 -5.24
CA ARG A 298 -15.04 13.27 -4.50
C ARG A 298 -15.24 13.07 -2.99
N ASN A 299 -16.16 12.21 -2.58
CA ASN A 299 -16.39 11.88 -1.17
C ASN A 299 -15.19 11.17 -0.50
N THR A 300 -14.36 10.44 -1.27
CA THR A 300 -13.11 9.87 -0.74
C THR A 300 -12.02 10.91 -0.52
N TYR A 301 -12.11 12.11 -1.11
CA TYR A 301 -11.03 13.07 -1.01
C TYR A 301 -10.95 13.70 0.38
N ALA A 302 -9.72 13.82 0.85
CA ALA A 302 -9.34 14.71 1.92
C ALA A 302 -9.28 16.17 1.40
N ASN A 303 -9.19 17.14 2.30
CA ASN A 303 -8.84 18.51 1.92
C ASN A 303 -7.35 18.63 1.55
N PHE A 304 -7.08 19.24 0.40
CA PHE A 304 -5.74 19.50 -0.12
C PHE A 304 -5.58 20.96 -0.54
N TRP A 305 -4.38 21.51 -0.33
CA TRP A 305 -4.04 22.88 -0.66
C TRP A 305 -2.65 22.99 -1.31
N THR A 306 -2.50 24.01 -2.14
CA THR A 306 -1.19 24.49 -2.59
C THR A 306 -0.57 25.38 -1.51
N ILE A 307 0.75 25.37 -1.38
CA ILE A 307 1.51 26.41 -0.65
C ILE A 307 2.37 27.25 -1.61
N ASP A 308 2.12 27.13 -2.91
CA ASP A 308 2.71 27.98 -3.93
C ASP A 308 2.03 29.35 -3.93
N GLU A 309 2.83 30.41 -3.84
CA GLU A 309 2.35 31.80 -3.78
C GLU A 309 1.81 32.27 -5.15
N ASP A 310 2.23 31.61 -6.24
CA ASP A 310 1.91 31.99 -7.62
C ASP A 310 0.80 31.12 -8.28
N ASP A 311 0.14 30.20 -7.53
CA ASP A 311 -1.01 29.42 -8.04
C ASP A 311 -2.27 30.31 -8.11
N ASP A 312 -2.79 30.54 -9.33
CA ASP A 312 -3.86 31.50 -9.71
C ASP A 312 -5.18 31.44 -8.89
N ASN A 313 -5.36 30.44 -8.02
CA ASN A 313 -6.54 30.24 -7.18
C ASN A 313 -6.16 29.94 -5.71
N ASN A 314 -5.08 30.52 -5.18
CA ASN A 314 -4.69 30.25 -3.79
C ASN A 314 -5.43 31.12 -2.75
N ASP A 315 -5.82 30.48 -1.65
CA ASP A 315 -6.13 31.13 -0.38
C ASP A 315 -4.85 31.22 0.49
N TYR A 316 -3.66 31.37 -0.11
CA TYR A 316 -2.37 31.09 0.56
C TYR A 316 -2.22 31.82 1.89
N THR A 317 -2.56 33.11 1.95
CA THR A 317 -2.51 33.88 3.21
C THR A 317 -3.41 33.28 4.29
N GLN A 318 -4.61 32.82 3.95
CA GLN A 318 -5.55 32.20 4.87
C GLN A 318 -5.07 30.80 5.30
N ILE A 319 -4.58 30.00 4.36
CA ILE A 319 -4.02 28.66 4.59
C ILE A 319 -2.81 28.74 5.53
N ILE A 320 -1.86 29.64 5.26
CA ILE A 320 -0.68 29.84 6.12
C ILE A 320 -1.06 30.37 7.51
N GLN A 321 -2.11 31.20 7.62
CA GLN A 321 -2.66 31.61 8.93
C GLN A 321 -3.30 30.42 9.67
N ALA A 322 -4.07 29.57 8.97
CA ALA A 322 -4.68 28.37 9.55
C ALA A 322 -3.63 27.35 10.02
N VAL A 323 -2.59 27.12 9.22
CA VAL A 323 -1.43 26.28 9.56
C VAL A 323 -0.69 26.84 10.77
N LYS A 324 -0.41 28.16 10.81
CA LYS A 324 0.23 28.79 12.00
C LYS A 324 -0.63 28.72 13.26
N LYS A 325 -1.95 28.69 13.13
CA LYS A 325 -2.89 28.59 14.27
C LYS A 325 -3.02 27.16 14.79
N ASN A 326 -3.07 26.16 13.91
CA ASN A 326 -3.34 24.76 14.26
C ASN A 326 -2.50 23.80 13.39
N PRO A 327 -1.16 23.78 13.49
CA PRO A 327 -0.32 23.03 12.54
C PRO A 327 -0.50 21.50 12.65
N HIS A 328 -1.03 21.01 13.77
CA HIS A 328 -1.36 19.60 13.98
C HIS A 328 -2.54 19.10 13.13
N LYS A 329 -3.39 19.99 12.58
CA LYS A 329 -4.49 19.62 11.66
C LYS A 329 -4.01 19.43 10.21
N PHE A 330 -2.71 19.50 9.95
CA PHE A 330 -2.13 19.41 8.60
C PHE A 330 -0.94 18.44 8.50
N VAL A 331 -0.65 18.03 7.27
CA VAL A 331 0.53 17.29 6.87
C VAL A 331 1.09 17.95 5.61
N LEU A 332 2.37 18.30 5.61
CA LEU A 332 3.06 18.86 4.45
C LEU A 332 3.83 17.73 3.75
N LYS A 333 3.44 17.38 2.53
CA LYS A 333 4.02 16.25 1.77
C LYS A 333 4.80 16.75 0.56
N LYS A 334 6.04 16.28 0.40
CA LYS A 334 6.88 16.56 -0.78
C LYS A 334 6.36 15.78 -1.98
N THR A 335 6.31 16.43 -3.13
CA THR A 335 5.93 15.81 -4.41
C THR A 335 7.05 14.91 -4.94
N GLU A 336 6.66 13.87 -5.68
CA GLU A 336 7.54 12.80 -6.13
C GLU A 336 8.70 13.33 -7.00
N TYR A 337 8.43 14.24 -7.95
CA TYR A 337 9.45 14.83 -8.82
C TYR A 337 10.50 15.67 -8.07
N ALA A 338 10.15 16.21 -6.90
CA ALA A 338 11.04 17.06 -6.12
C ALA A 338 11.99 16.28 -5.19
N LEU A 339 11.72 15.00 -4.94
CA LEU A 339 12.55 14.13 -4.08
C LEU A 339 14.02 14.08 -4.53
N TYR A 340 14.26 14.22 -5.83
CA TYR A 340 15.59 14.10 -6.45
C TYR A 340 16.40 15.40 -6.43
N ARG A 341 15.74 16.57 -6.40
CA ARG A 341 16.39 17.88 -6.52
C ARG A 341 17.00 18.39 -5.22
N ASN A 342 16.45 18.02 -4.07
CA ASN A 342 16.99 18.40 -2.76
C ASN A 342 16.81 17.24 -1.77
N ARG A 343 17.82 16.35 -1.73
CA ARG A 343 17.83 15.12 -0.90
C ARG A 343 17.99 15.40 0.61
N ASN A 344 18.35 16.63 0.99
CA ASN A 344 18.56 17.03 2.39
C ASN A 344 17.28 17.52 3.09
N GLN A 345 16.17 17.64 2.35
CA GLN A 345 14.85 17.96 2.90
C GLN A 345 14.07 16.69 3.21
N ASN A 346 13.30 16.72 4.30
CA ASN A 346 12.40 15.63 4.64
C ASN A 346 11.30 15.50 3.57
N ARG A 347 10.77 14.28 3.42
CA ARG A 347 9.68 13.97 2.49
C ARG A 347 8.31 14.42 3.03
N ILE A 348 8.21 14.55 4.34
CA ILE A 348 6.96 14.82 5.06
C ILE A 348 7.27 15.63 6.33
N TYR A 349 6.37 16.54 6.70
CA TYR A 349 6.47 17.34 7.91
C TYR A 349 5.11 17.37 8.64
N PHE A 350 5.16 17.45 9.97
CA PHE A 350 4.00 17.41 10.87
C PHE A 350 4.12 18.47 11.95
N GLY A 351 2.99 19.05 12.40
CA GLY A 351 2.98 20.00 13.51
C GLY A 351 3.89 21.21 13.27
N GLU A 352 4.54 21.71 14.31
CA GLU A 352 5.39 22.92 14.26
C GLU A 352 6.50 22.88 13.19
N GLU A 353 6.97 21.69 12.80
CA GLU A 353 7.96 21.55 11.72
C GLU A 353 7.43 21.99 10.36
N ILE A 354 6.10 21.97 10.14
CA ILE A 354 5.46 22.56 8.95
C ILE A 354 5.69 24.07 8.93
N VAL A 355 5.40 24.75 10.05
CA VAL A 355 5.54 26.22 10.16
C VAL A 355 6.99 26.64 9.97
N LYS A 356 7.92 25.95 10.64
CA LYS A 356 9.37 26.18 10.51
C LYS A 356 9.87 25.96 9.09
N SER A 357 9.39 24.91 8.41
CA SER A 357 9.86 24.57 7.07
C SER A 357 9.36 25.56 6.02
N ILE A 358 8.06 25.87 6.01
CA ILE A 358 7.47 26.82 5.05
C ILE A 358 8.12 28.21 5.18
N ALA A 359 8.46 28.65 6.40
CA ALA A 359 9.14 29.93 6.63
C ALA A 359 10.55 30.01 6.02
N ASN A 360 11.19 28.87 5.73
CA ASN A 360 12.54 28.79 5.17
C ASN A 360 12.56 28.34 3.70
N PHE A 361 11.42 27.98 3.10
CA PHE A 361 11.35 27.51 1.72
C PHE A 361 11.37 28.67 0.72
N THR A 362 12.19 28.54 -0.32
CA THR A 362 12.11 29.38 -1.52
C THR A 362 10.80 29.16 -2.29
N PRO A 363 10.38 30.05 -3.20
CA PRO A 363 9.18 29.84 -4.04
C PRO A 363 9.20 28.49 -4.77
N THR A 364 10.33 28.14 -5.41
CA THR A 364 10.54 26.86 -6.09
C THR A 364 10.41 25.65 -5.16
N GLU A 365 10.80 25.79 -3.89
CA GLU A 365 10.64 24.74 -2.89
C GLU A 365 9.20 24.66 -2.40
N ARG A 366 8.49 25.77 -2.21
CA ARG A 366 7.05 25.73 -1.88
C ARG A 366 6.23 25.04 -2.97
N ALA A 367 6.49 25.35 -4.24
CA ALA A 367 5.89 24.68 -5.40
C ALA A 367 6.18 23.15 -5.47
N ALA A 368 7.18 22.65 -4.72
CA ALA A 368 7.53 21.24 -4.63
C ALA A 368 6.76 20.46 -3.54
N PHE A 369 5.92 21.11 -2.73
CA PHE A 369 5.10 20.46 -1.70
C PHE A 369 3.61 20.69 -1.93
N ILE A 370 2.80 19.76 -1.40
CA ILE A 370 1.37 19.98 -1.15
C ILE A 370 1.12 20.01 0.35
N LEU A 371 0.10 20.74 0.76
CA LEU A 371 -0.47 20.65 2.09
C LEU A 371 -1.73 19.79 2.02
N MET A 372 -1.89 18.86 2.96
CA MET A 372 -3.06 18.00 3.10
C MET A 372 -3.56 18.13 4.55
N GLU A 373 -4.85 17.94 4.78
CA GLU A 373 -5.34 17.82 6.15
C GLU A 373 -4.77 16.56 6.83
N LYS A 374 -4.58 16.64 8.15
CA LYS A 374 -4.19 15.47 8.94
C LYS A 374 -5.43 14.66 9.29
N LEU A 375 -5.65 13.60 8.52
CA LEU A 375 -6.67 12.59 8.79
C LEU A 375 -6.62 12.11 10.25
N GLN A 376 -7.80 11.87 10.83
CA GLN A 376 -8.00 11.32 12.17
C GLN A 376 -8.53 9.88 12.04
N PRO A 377 -7.65 8.89 11.85
CA PRO A 377 -8.07 7.55 11.50
C PRO A 377 -8.55 6.76 12.73
N THR A 378 -9.43 5.79 12.50
CA THR A 378 -9.94 4.92 13.57
C THR A 378 -8.80 4.16 14.27
N ILE A 379 -8.91 4.07 15.59
CA ILE A 379 -7.98 3.34 16.45
C ILE A 379 -8.62 2.01 16.85
N VAL A 380 -7.87 0.92 16.69
CA VAL A 380 -8.28 -0.44 17.07
C VAL A 380 -7.15 -1.07 17.89
N LYS A 381 -7.43 -2.13 18.66
CA LYS A 381 -6.37 -2.87 19.38
C LYS A 381 -5.94 -4.11 18.61
N ASN A 382 -4.63 -4.30 18.44
CA ASN A 382 -4.07 -5.47 17.78
C ASN A 382 -2.67 -5.80 18.34
N GLN A 383 -2.19 -7.02 18.09
CA GLN A 383 -0.86 -7.47 18.49
C GLN A 383 0.10 -7.40 17.28
N ILE A 384 0.98 -6.41 17.23
CA ILE A 384 2.03 -6.36 16.20
C ILE A 384 3.15 -7.34 16.60
N VAL A 385 3.42 -8.32 15.75
CA VAL A 385 4.56 -9.23 15.86
C VAL A 385 5.74 -8.67 15.06
N LYS A 386 6.91 -8.55 15.68
CA LYS A 386 8.16 -8.15 15.03
C LYS A 386 9.21 -9.24 15.26
N PRO A 387 9.21 -10.33 14.44
CA PRO A 387 10.16 -11.43 14.61
C PRO A 387 11.61 -11.02 14.40
N MET A 388 11.83 -9.97 13.60
CA MET A 388 13.06 -9.20 13.59
C MET A 388 13.28 -8.53 14.96
N PHE A 389 14.16 -9.08 15.82
CA PHE A 389 15.30 -8.30 16.32
C PHE A 389 16.40 -9.05 17.08
N ASP A 390 17.59 -8.46 17.02
CA ASP A 390 18.78 -8.70 17.84
C ASP A 390 18.51 -8.38 19.34
N LYS A 391 19.03 -9.21 20.25
CA LYS A 391 18.90 -9.05 21.72
C LYS A 391 19.40 -7.69 22.23
N LYS A 392 20.19 -6.95 21.46
CA LYS A 392 20.77 -5.64 21.84
C LYS A 392 19.79 -4.46 21.87
N MET A 393 18.63 -4.51 21.21
CA MET A 393 17.74 -3.32 21.13
C MET A 393 16.58 -3.30 22.12
N ASN A 394 16.44 -4.31 22.99
CA ASN A 394 15.44 -4.34 24.07
C ASN A 394 13.97 -4.14 23.63
N VAL A 395 13.65 -4.48 22.38
CA VAL A 395 12.27 -4.46 21.85
C VAL A 395 11.63 -5.83 22.11
N PRO A 396 10.40 -5.91 22.67
CA PRO A 396 9.71 -7.19 22.85
C PRO A 396 9.32 -7.80 21.48
N PRO A 397 9.27 -9.14 21.36
CA PRO A 397 9.04 -9.83 20.07
C PRO A 397 7.64 -9.59 19.49
N SER A 398 6.72 -9.08 20.31
CA SER A 398 5.44 -8.53 19.89
C SER A 398 4.97 -7.48 20.90
N ILE A 399 4.07 -6.61 20.47
CA ILE A 399 3.44 -5.55 21.27
C ILE A 399 1.92 -5.60 21.03
N PHE A 400 1.13 -5.53 22.11
CA PHE A 400 -0.33 -5.39 22.03
C PHE A 400 -0.70 -3.96 22.40
N GLU A 401 -1.13 -3.19 21.41
CA GLU A 401 -1.25 -1.74 21.52
C GLU A 401 -2.44 -1.20 20.72
N ASP A 402 -2.71 0.09 20.91
CA ASP A 402 -3.55 0.87 20.01
C ASP A 402 -2.87 1.09 18.66
N VAL A 403 -3.54 0.67 17.59
CA VAL A 403 -3.04 0.66 16.22
C VAL A 403 -4.04 1.31 15.26
N THR A 404 -3.53 1.72 14.10
CA THR A 404 -4.31 2.24 12.98
C THR A 404 -4.06 1.39 11.73
N PRO A 405 -5.10 0.75 11.18
CA PRO A 405 -5.03 0.10 9.87
C PRO A 405 -5.22 1.11 8.73
N GLU A 406 -4.52 0.88 7.63
CA GLU A 406 -4.60 1.66 6.39
C GLU A 406 -4.84 0.69 5.21
N LEU A 407 -5.94 0.90 4.49
CA LEU A 407 -6.46 0.01 3.44
C LEU A 407 -6.00 0.47 2.05
N GLY A 408 -5.17 -0.34 1.39
CA GLY A 408 -4.86 -0.20 -0.03
C GLY A 408 -5.72 -1.11 -0.89
N ILE A 409 -6.46 -0.59 -1.86
CA ILE A 409 -7.18 -1.39 -2.88
C ILE A 409 -6.33 -1.47 -4.15
N PHE A 410 -6.08 -2.68 -4.65
CA PHE A 410 -5.36 -2.90 -5.90
C PHE A 410 -6.31 -3.02 -7.09
N GLY A 411 -5.89 -2.43 -8.22
CA GLY A 411 -6.54 -2.60 -9.52
C GLY A 411 -5.53 -2.82 -10.65
N THR A 412 -5.94 -3.58 -11.65
CA THR A 412 -5.31 -3.69 -12.98
C THR A 412 -6.20 -3.10 -14.04
N LEU A 413 -5.58 -2.42 -15.00
CA LEU A 413 -6.22 -1.91 -16.21
C LEU A 413 -5.28 -2.07 -17.40
N LEU A 414 -5.70 -2.81 -18.43
CA LEU A 414 -5.01 -2.99 -19.69
C LEU A 414 -5.93 -2.49 -20.82
N GLY A 415 -5.40 -1.67 -21.71
CA GLY A 415 -6.16 -1.25 -22.88
C GLY A 415 -5.40 -0.33 -23.84
N ASN A 416 -6.00 -0.16 -25.01
CA ASN A 416 -5.56 0.78 -26.02
C ASN A 416 -6.16 2.16 -25.73
N ILE A 417 -5.44 2.85 -24.86
CA ILE A 417 -5.65 4.23 -24.44
C ILE A 417 -5.68 5.14 -25.74
N VAL A 418 -5.18 4.78 -26.96
CA VAL A 418 -5.31 5.57 -28.23
C VAL A 418 -6.76 5.70 -28.71
N ASP A 419 -7.45 4.57 -28.88
CA ASP A 419 -8.82 4.49 -29.38
C ASP A 419 -9.85 4.39 -28.24
N GLY A 420 -9.36 4.24 -27.02
CA GLY A 420 -10.11 4.13 -25.77
C GLY A 420 -10.53 2.72 -25.40
N GLN A 421 -10.09 1.69 -26.15
CA GLN A 421 -10.47 0.31 -25.89
C GLN A 421 -9.91 -0.21 -24.56
N VAL A 422 -10.79 -0.66 -23.67
CA VAL A 422 -10.43 -1.50 -22.52
C VAL A 422 -10.34 -2.96 -22.99
N LEU A 423 -9.26 -3.66 -22.62
CA LEU A 423 -9.05 -5.07 -22.93
C LEU A 423 -9.18 -5.95 -21.68
N ASP A 424 -8.68 -5.48 -20.54
CA ASP A 424 -8.89 -6.08 -19.23
C ASP A 424 -8.99 -4.98 -18.16
N ASN A 425 -9.87 -5.20 -17.19
CA ASN A 425 -10.08 -4.35 -16.03
C ASN A 425 -10.48 -5.26 -14.87
N ALA A 426 -9.68 -5.27 -13.80
CA ALA A 426 -10.01 -6.04 -12.63
C ALA A 426 -9.56 -5.39 -11.31
N GLN A 427 -10.37 -5.59 -10.28
CA GLN A 427 -10.03 -5.37 -8.88
C GLN A 427 -9.85 -6.76 -8.25
N LEU A 428 -8.62 -7.18 -7.96
CA LEU A 428 -8.29 -8.57 -7.59
C LEU A 428 -7.71 -8.74 -6.18
N GLY A 429 -7.77 -7.67 -5.38
CA GLY A 429 -7.52 -7.74 -3.94
C GLY A 429 -7.03 -6.43 -3.32
N TYR A 430 -6.47 -6.55 -2.12
CA TYR A 430 -6.22 -5.43 -1.23
C TYR A 430 -4.94 -5.64 -0.40
N GLN A 431 -4.53 -4.62 0.33
CA GLN A 431 -3.52 -4.68 1.38
C GLN A 431 -4.07 -3.94 2.59
N ILE A 432 -3.87 -4.45 3.81
CA ILE A 432 -3.85 -3.57 4.98
C ILE A 432 -2.41 -3.48 5.47
N LYS A 433 -1.99 -2.26 5.80
CA LYS A 433 -0.75 -1.99 6.53
C LYS A 433 -1.13 -1.28 7.82
N THR A 434 -0.57 -1.74 8.94
CA THR A 434 -1.00 -1.30 10.27
C THR A 434 0.19 -0.76 11.05
N LYS A 435 0.01 0.40 11.69
CA LYS A 435 1.03 1.08 12.51
C LYS A 435 0.47 1.34 13.91
N LEU A 436 1.33 1.68 14.86
CA LEU A 436 0.88 2.19 16.16
C LEU A 436 0.10 3.50 15.97
N ALA A 437 -0.95 3.72 16.75
CA ALA A 437 -1.83 4.90 16.60
C ALA A 437 -1.11 6.24 16.85
N ASN A 438 -0.02 6.22 17.63
CA ASN A 438 0.82 7.38 17.91
C ASN A 438 1.91 7.64 16.85
N GLU A 439 2.11 6.73 15.89
CA GLU A 439 3.13 6.88 14.84
C GLU A 439 2.60 7.72 13.67
N ASN A 440 3.40 8.70 13.23
CA ASN A 440 3.02 9.54 12.09
C ASN A 440 3.23 8.81 10.75
N GLU A 441 4.33 8.05 10.60
CA GLU A 441 4.68 7.34 9.37
C GLU A 441 4.19 5.87 9.36
N GLY A 442 3.88 5.34 8.16
CA GLY A 442 3.32 3.99 7.96
C GLY A 442 4.06 3.15 6.92
N GLY A 443 5.39 3.31 6.82
CA GLY A 443 6.19 2.57 5.85
C GLY A 443 6.46 1.12 6.28
N LEU A 444 5.99 0.15 5.48
CA LEU A 444 6.36 -1.27 5.63
C LEU A 444 7.86 -1.48 5.43
N ALA A 445 8.41 -0.94 4.34
CA ALA A 445 9.84 -1.08 4.00
C ALA A 445 10.79 -0.32 4.95
N SER A 446 10.30 0.70 5.67
CA SER A 446 11.04 1.39 6.73
C SER A 446 10.93 0.70 8.09
N GLY A 447 10.00 -0.24 8.27
CA GLY A 447 9.75 -0.96 9.52
C GLY A 447 8.80 -0.24 10.50
N HIS A 448 8.14 0.84 10.06
CA HIS A 448 7.17 1.60 10.86
C HIS A 448 5.81 0.88 10.93
N SER A 449 5.42 0.19 9.85
CA SER A 449 4.21 -0.64 9.79
C SER A 449 4.48 -2.13 9.78
N ALA A 450 3.45 -2.90 10.11
CA ALA A 450 3.33 -4.34 9.92
C ALA A 450 2.30 -4.65 8.82
N TYR A 451 2.48 -5.79 8.14
CA TYR A 451 1.49 -6.32 7.21
C TYR A 451 0.25 -6.80 7.97
N ASP A 452 -0.93 -6.52 7.41
CA ASP A 452 -2.22 -6.85 8.02
C ASP A 452 -3.23 -7.31 6.93
N SER A 453 -4.42 -7.76 7.33
CA SER A 453 -5.56 -8.02 6.45
C SER A 453 -6.87 -7.59 7.11
N ALA A 454 -7.96 -7.55 6.36
CA ALA A 454 -9.25 -7.10 6.86
C ALA A 454 -10.00 -8.23 7.61
N TYR A 455 -10.65 -7.86 8.71
CA TYR A 455 -11.79 -8.59 9.29
C TYR A 455 -13.02 -7.69 9.18
N LEU A 456 -13.99 -8.06 8.35
CA LEU A 456 -15.15 -7.21 8.07
C LEU A 456 -16.13 -7.21 9.25
N ILE A 457 -16.62 -6.04 9.61
CA ILE A 457 -17.67 -5.83 10.63
C ILE A 457 -18.81 -5.00 10.03
N ASP A 458 -20.03 -5.16 10.55
CA ASP A 458 -21.26 -4.52 10.05
C ASP A 458 -21.69 -3.32 10.92
#